data_AF-A0A7G8PKL0-F1
#
_entry.id   AF-A0A7G8PKL0-F1
#
_cell.length_a   1.000
_cell.length_b   1.000
_cell.length_c   1.000
_cell.angle_alpha   90.00
_cell.angle_beta   90.00
_cell.angle_gamma   90.00
#
_symmetry.space_group_name_H-M   'P 1'
#
loop_
_entity.id
_entity.type
_entity.pdbx_description
1 polymer ?
#
loop_
_entity_poly.entity_id
_entity_poly.type
_entity_poly.pdbx_seq_one_letter_code
_entity_poly.pdbx_strand_id
1 'polypeptide(L)'
;MEICTEITERVEETVFDPVENWVKKTERVCRKLPWPISLLCDLVTTFVKVITYVARTIVHIYITVVCTPIVIILSVIASIINLITTLPIIGPIYRWIFGSLVWLGSQVVGLLDAAASLFGILIIKHIRLHIIILMREDGTLTVDPSLIDDDIKKVEQIYRQRARIKIHTTVHKLNTPAVHSALHVDSGVGLLGEDLTETGMYFQSVIRDTLWPHGAAFTIKIFAPIVAFVVEGVGDTQLGCSAGPLADYLCVEGSTFAPTDPLTMFTQARTPTLAHEIGHACALAHDTADITNLMYPRGTDGRSVRGTNLSPFQRAIVRSSPHVTYL
;
A
#
# COMPACT_ATOMS: atom_id res chain seq x y z
N MET A 1 -12.39 -1.36 -17.79
CA MET A 1 -13.21 -0.45 -18.63
C MET A 1 -13.03 0.99 -18.17
N GLU A 2 -13.25 1.31 -16.89
CA GLU A 2 -13.06 2.66 -16.33
C GLU A 2 -11.68 3.28 -16.65
N ILE A 3 -10.59 2.52 -16.52
CA ILE A 3 -9.22 3.00 -16.83
C ILE A 3 -9.09 3.48 -18.28
N CYS A 4 -9.72 2.79 -19.24
CA CYS A 4 -9.66 3.21 -20.66
C CYS A 4 -10.48 4.47 -20.90
N THR A 5 -11.60 4.63 -20.19
CA THR A 5 -12.42 5.85 -20.22
C THR A 5 -11.66 7.03 -19.63
N GLU A 6 -11.00 6.85 -18.48
CA GLU A 6 -10.19 7.90 -17.83
C GLU A 6 -9.02 8.36 -18.72
N ILE A 7 -8.32 7.43 -19.38
CA ILE A 7 -7.26 7.76 -20.33
C ILE A 7 -7.82 8.53 -21.53
N THR A 8 -8.99 8.13 -22.04
CA THR A 8 -9.65 8.81 -23.15
C THR A 8 -10.02 10.23 -22.77
N GLU A 9 -10.69 10.43 -21.63
CA GLU A 9 -11.06 11.75 -21.11
C GLU A 9 -9.84 12.64 -20.92
N ARG A 10 -8.76 12.12 -20.33
CA ARG A 10 -7.52 12.89 -20.12
C ARG A 10 -6.89 13.33 -21.44
N VAL A 11 -6.92 12.50 -22.48
CA VAL A 11 -6.42 12.86 -23.81
C VAL A 11 -7.33 13.91 -24.46
N GLU A 12 -8.65 13.82 -24.28
CA GLU A 12 -9.59 14.83 -24.76
C GLU A 12 -9.36 16.20 -24.12
N GLU A 13 -9.27 16.25 -22.79
CA GLU A 13 -9.04 17.49 -22.05
C GLU A 13 -7.68 18.13 -22.36
N THR A 14 -6.64 17.31 -22.54
CA THR A 14 -5.26 17.82 -22.68
C THR A 14 -4.94 18.23 -24.11
N VAL A 15 -5.47 17.52 -25.12
CA VAL A 15 -5.06 17.68 -26.52
C VAL A 15 -6.15 18.32 -27.37
N PHE A 16 -7.40 17.87 -27.26
CA PHE A 16 -8.47 18.29 -28.17
C PHE A 16 -9.18 19.57 -27.70
N ASP A 17 -9.47 19.69 -26.42
CA ASP A 17 -10.16 20.87 -25.86
C ASP A 17 -9.38 22.18 -26.03
N PRO A 18 -8.04 22.25 -25.87
CA PRO A 18 -7.28 23.47 -26.12
C PRO A 18 -7.33 23.91 -27.59
N VAL A 19 -7.31 22.95 -28.52
CA VAL A 19 -7.39 23.22 -29.96
C VAL A 19 -8.78 23.72 -30.30
N GLU A 20 -9.85 23.12 -29.76
CA GLU A 20 -11.21 23.58 -29.99
C GLU A 20 -11.44 24.99 -29.44
N ASN A 21 -10.90 25.28 -28.26
CA ASN A 21 -10.94 26.61 -27.66
C ASN A 21 -10.17 27.66 -28.48
N TRP A 22 -9.03 27.27 -29.05
CA TRP A 22 -8.27 28.13 -29.97
C TRP A 22 -9.09 28.41 -31.24
N VAL A 23 -9.68 27.40 -31.87
CA VAL A 23 -10.53 27.55 -33.05
C VAL A 23 -11.70 28.50 -32.76
N LYS A 24 -12.41 28.32 -31.63
CA LYS A 24 -13.53 29.18 -31.22
C LYS A 24 -13.11 30.63 -31.01
N LYS A 25 -11.91 30.87 -30.48
CA LYS A 25 -11.35 32.23 -30.33
C LYS A 25 -10.99 32.83 -31.69
N THR A 26 -10.33 32.06 -32.55
CA THR A 26 -9.91 32.49 -33.88
C THR A 26 -11.10 32.82 -34.77
N GLU A 27 -12.17 32.01 -34.75
CA GLU A 27 -13.40 32.26 -35.52
C GLU A 27 -14.08 33.60 -35.15
N ARG A 28 -14.08 33.97 -33.86
CA ARG A 28 -14.56 35.29 -33.42
C ARG A 28 -13.71 36.45 -33.94
N VAL A 29 -12.40 36.23 -34.10
CA VAL A 29 -11.47 37.23 -34.66
C VAL A 29 -11.62 37.30 -36.17
N CYS A 30 -11.73 36.14 -36.85
CA CYS A 30 -11.94 36.04 -38.30
C CYS A 30 -13.16 36.83 -38.75
N ARG A 31 -14.28 36.73 -38.00
CA ARG A 31 -15.53 37.45 -38.30
C ARG A 31 -15.42 38.98 -38.20
N LYS A 32 -14.39 39.50 -37.55
CA LYS A 32 -14.13 40.95 -37.41
C LYS A 32 -13.16 41.49 -38.47
N LEU A 33 -12.54 40.63 -39.27
CA LEU A 33 -11.56 41.03 -40.27
C LEU A 33 -12.24 41.50 -41.57
N PRO A 34 -11.67 42.52 -42.25
CA PRO A 34 -12.16 42.96 -43.55
C PRO A 34 -11.86 41.93 -44.63
N TRP A 35 -12.72 41.91 -45.66
CA TRP A 35 -12.50 41.11 -46.86
C TRP A 35 -11.23 41.58 -47.58
N PRO A 36 -10.37 40.68 -48.10
CA PRO A 36 -10.56 39.23 -48.32
C PRO A 36 -10.01 38.31 -47.22
N ILE A 37 -9.44 38.86 -46.15
CA ILE A 37 -8.70 38.08 -45.13
C ILE A 37 -9.65 37.19 -44.30
N SER A 38 -10.89 37.63 -44.09
CA SER A 38 -11.94 36.85 -43.41
C SER A 38 -12.19 35.49 -44.07
N LEU A 39 -12.18 35.43 -45.41
CA LEU A 39 -12.47 34.22 -46.16
C LEU A 39 -11.35 33.17 -46.05
N LEU A 40 -10.09 33.61 -46.05
CA LEU A 40 -8.95 32.74 -45.78
C LEU A 40 -8.94 32.25 -44.32
N CYS A 41 -9.32 33.11 -43.38
CA CYS A 41 -9.39 32.78 -41.95
C CYS A 41 -10.48 31.71 -41.67
N ASP A 42 -11.65 31.84 -42.31
CA ASP A 42 -12.74 30.86 -42.22
C ASP A 42 -12.36 29.52 -42.86
N LEU A 43 -11.63 29.54 -43.98
CA LEU A 43 -11.12 28.33 -44.62
C LEU A 43 -10.12 27.58 -43.70
N VAL A 44 -9.18 28.31 -43.07
CA VAL A 44 -8.19 27.73 -42.15
C VAL A 44 -8.87 27.15 -40.90
N THR A 45 -9.80 27.88 -40.29
CA THR A 45 -10.52 27.36 -39.10
C THR A 45 -11.37 26.14 -39.42
N THR A 46 -12.03 26.11 -40.59
CA THR A 46 -12.77 24.94 -41.06
C THR A 46 -11.85 23.74 -41.28
N PHE A 47 -10.69 23.95 -41.91
CA PHE A 47 -9.70 22.90 -42.13
C PHE A 47 -9.18 22.31 -40.80
N VAL A 48 -8.86 23.17 -39.82
CA VAL A 48 -8.43 22.74 -38.48
C VAL A 48 -9.56 21.96 -37.76
N LYS A 49 -10.83 22.36 -37.88
CA LYS A 49 -11.97 21.60 -37.34
C LYS A 49 -12.04 20.18 -37.91
N VAL A 50 -11.90 20.05 -39.23
CA VAL A 50 -11.93 18.74 -39.92
C VAL A 50 -10.78 17.86 -39.46
N ILE A 51 -9.55 18.39 -39.41
CA ILE A 51 -8.38 17.64 -38.92
C ILE A 51 -8.59 17.19 -37.47
N THR A 52 -9.04 18.09 -36.60
CA THR A 52 -9.25 17.80 -35.18
C THR A 52 -10.31 16.71 -35.00
N TYR A 53 -11.41 16.76 -35.77
CA TYR A 53 -12.44 15.73 -35.76
C TYR A 53 -11.89 14.36 -36.17
N VAL A 54 -11.18 14.30 -37.30
CA VAL A 54 -10.57 13.04 -37.79
C VAL A 54 -9.56 12.49 -36.77
N ALA A 55 -8.71 13.36 -36.21
CA ALA A 55 -7.75 12.98 -35.19
C ALA A 55 -8.43 12.44 -33.93
N ARG A 56 -9.52 13.08 -33.45
CA ARG A 56 -10.32 12.60 -32.31
C ARG A 56 -10.90 11.21 -32.57
N THR A 57 -11.49 11.00 -33.74
CA THR A 57 -12.03 9.69 -34.13
C THR A 57 -10.95 8.61 -34.17
N ILE A 58 -9.79 8.90 -34.78
CA ILE A 58 -8.68 7.94 -34.84
C ILE A 58 -8.16 7.60 -33.44
N VAL A 59 -7.97 8.60 -32.58
CA VAL A 59 -7.48 8.39 -31.21
C VAL A 59 -8.47 7.59 -30.39
N HIS A 60 -9.77 7.89 -30.47
CA HIS A 60 -10.80 7.14 -29.75
C HIS A 60 -10.87 5.67 -30.21
N ILE A 61 -10.82 5.43 -31.53
CA ILE A 61 -10.77 4.07 -32.09
C ILE A 61 -9.49 3.36 -31.64
N TYR A 62 -8.34 4.03 -31.72
CA TYR A 62 -7.05 3.45 -31.33
C TYR A 62 -7.02 3.07 -29.86
N ILE A 63 -7.42 3.98 -28.96
CA ILE A 63 -7.49 3.70 -27.52
C ILE A 63 -8.47 2.56 -27.27
N THR A 64 -9.64 2.54 -27.91
CA THR A 64 -10.62 1.46 -27.71
C THR A 64 -10.08 0.11 -28.23
N VAL A 65 -9.46 0.08 -29.41
CA VAL A 65 -8.94 -1.15 -30.02
C VAL A 65 -7.70 -1.68 -29.30
N VAL A 66 -6.87 -0.82 -28.70
CA VAL A 66 -5.64 -1.22 -28.00
C VAL A 66 -5.87 -1.42 -26.51
N CYS A 67 -6.51 -0.47 -25.83
CA CYS A 67 -6.74 -0.52 -24.39
C CYS A 67 -7.69 -1.65 -24.00
N THR A 68 -8.77 -1.85 -24.75
CA THR A 68 -9.78 -2.88 -24.42
C THR A 68 -9.20 -4.29 -24.39
N PRO A 69 -8.50 -4.81 -25.43
CA PRO A 69 -7.93 -6.15 -25.36
C PRO A 69 -6.82 -6.25 -24.31
N ILE A 70 -6.00 -5.22 -24.12
CA ILE A 70 -4.95 -5.24 -23.08
C ILE A 70 -5.57 -5.35 -21.70
N VAL A 71 -6.56 -4.52 -21.37
CA VAL A 71 -7.26 -4.57 -20.08
C VAL A 71 -7.99 -5.90 -19.93
N ILE A 72 -8.64 -6.43 -20.97
CA ILE A 72 -9.28 -7.75 -20.91
C ILE A 72 -8.24 -8.84 -20.62
N ILE A 73 -7.11 -8.86 -21.33
CA ILE A 73 -6.05 -9.84 -21.12
C ILE A 73 -5.49 -9.72 -19.70
N LEU A 74 -5.21 -8.51 -19.23
CA LEU A 74 -4.73 -8.27 -17.86
C LEU A 74 -5.77 -8.68 -16.82
N SER A 75 -7.06 -8.40 -17.03
CA SER A 75 -8.15 -8.81 -16.15
C SER A 75 -8.31 -10.33 -16.12
N VAL A 76 -8.16 -11.01 -17.27
CA VAL A 76 -8.21 -12.48 -17.35
C VAL A 76 -7.01 -13.09 -16.65
N ILE A 77 -5.80 -12.57 -16.89
CA ILE A 77 -4.59 -13.00 -16.19
C ILE A 77 -4.71 -12.78 -14.68
N ALA A 78 -5.18 -11.60 -14.26
CA ALA A 78 -5.43 -11.28 -12.86
C ALA A 78 -6.49 -12.21 -12.26
N SER A 79 -7.56 -12.54 -13.00
CA SER A 79 -8.58 -13.49 -12.55
C SER A 79 -8.02 -14.90 -12.38
N ILE A 80 -7.18 -15.36 -13.31
CA ILE A 80 -6.50 -16.66 -13.23
C ILE A 80 -5.54 -16.68 -12.04
N ILE A 81 -4.75 -15.62 -11.86
CA ILE A 81 -3.82 -15.54 -10.73
C ILE A 81 -4.58 -15.45 -9.41
N ASN A 82 -5.67 -14.68 -9.35
CA ASN A 82 -6.56 -14.64 -8.19
C ASN A 82 -7.09 -16.03 -7.85
N LEU A 83 -7.59 -16.76 -8.85
CA LEU A 83 -8.07 -18.13 -8.69
C LEU A 83 -6.97 -19.06 -8.17
N ILE A 84 -5.76 -18.96 -8.72
CA ILE A 84 -4.59 -19.73 -8.24
C ILE A 84 -4.24 -19.35 -6.79
N THR A 85 -4.31 -18.05 -6.46
CA THR A 85 -3.97 -17.56 -5.11
C THR A 85 -5.01 -17.88 -4.04
N THR A 86 -6.23 -18.21 -4.46
CA THR A 86 -7.30 -18.71 -3.58
C THR A 86 -7.21 -20.22 -3.31
N LEU A 87 -6.42 -20.98 -4.07
CA LEU A 87 -6.25 -22.40 -3.79
C LEU A 87 -5.44 -22.59 -2.51
N PRO A 88 -5.89 -23.47 -1.59
CA PRO A 88 -5.13 -23.79 -0.39
C PRO A 88 -3.75 -24.32 -0.80
N ILE A 89 -2.71 -23.89 -0.08
CA ILE A 89 -1.29 -24.24 -0.30
C ILE A 89 -0.64 -23.61 -1.55
N ILE A 90 -1.25 -23.68 -2.73
CA ILE A 90 -0.65 -23.16 -3.98
C ILE A 90 -0.55 -21.63 -3.96
N GLY A 91 -1.58 -20.95 -3.43
CA GLY A 91 -1.57 -19.50 -3.35
C GLY A 91 -0.46 -18.91 -2.47
N PRO A 92 -0.27 -19.41 -1.24
CA PRO A 92 0.86 -19.03 -0.39
C PRO A 92 2.22 -19.26 -1.05
N ILE A 93 2.46 -20.43 -1.67
CA ILE A 93 3.72 -20.74 -2.36
C ILE A 93 4.00 -19.75 -3.50
N TYR A 94 2.99 -19.46 -4.32
CA TYR A 94 3.11 -18.45 -5.37
C TYR A 94 3.48 -17.08 -4.80
N ARG A 95 2.79 -16.64 -3.73
CA ARG A 95 3.07 -15.36 -3.06
C ARG A 95 4.49 -15.30 -2.51
N TRP A 96 5.03 -16.39 -1.97
CA TRP A 96 6.40 -16.42 -1.46
C TRP A 96 7.43 -16.36 -2.59
N ILE A 97 7.24 -17.10 -3.69
CA ILE A 97 8.14 -17.08 -4.85
C ILE A 97 8.16 -15.68 -5.47
N PHE A 98 6.99 -15.12 -5.81
CA PHE A 98 6.92 -13.79 -6.41
C PHE A 98 7.35 -12.70 -5.43
N GLY A 99 7.01 -12.82 -4.14
CA GLY A 99 7.48 -11.94 -3.08
C GLY A 99 9.01 -11.91 -3.01
N SER A 100 9.65 -13.08 -3.11
CA SER A 100 11.11 -13.19 -3.09
C SER A 100 11.75 -12.51 -4.31
N LEU A 101 11.18 -12.69 -5.50
CA LEU A 101 11.66 -12.02 -6.72
C LEU A 101 11.53 -10.50 -6.64
N VAL A 102 10.37 -10.00 -6.18
CA VAL A 102 10.14 -8.56 -5.99
C VAL A 102 11.07 -8.00 -4.93
N TRP A 103 11.28 -8.73 -3.83
CA TRP A 103 12.23 -8.34 -2.78
C TRP A 103 13.66 -8.25 -3.35
N LEU A 104 14.12 -9.24 -4.12
CA LEU A 104 15.44 -9.20 -4.77
C LEU A 104 15.59 -8.00 -5.70
N GLY A 105 14.57 -7.71 -6.53
CA GLY A 105 14.56 -6.52 -7.38
C GLY A 105 14.60 -5.22 -6.59
N SER A 106 13.87 -5.16 -5.48
CA SER A 106 13.83 -3.99 -4.60
C SER A 106 15.18 -3.71 -3.91
N GLN A 107 16.00 -4.75 -3.65
CA GLN A 107 17.34 -4.57 -3.10
C GLN A 107 18.28 -3.85 -4.07
N VAL A 108 18.15 -4.08 -5.39
CA VAL A 108 18.97 -3.38 -6.40
C VAL A 108 18.66 -1.88 -6.42
N VAL A 109 17.37 -1.52 -6.41
CA VAL A 109 16.93 -0.11 -6.33
C VAL A 109 17.32 0.50 -4.97
N GLY A 110 17.20 -0.29 -3.90
CA GLY A 110 17.62 0.08 -2.55
C GLY A 110 19.11 0.38 -2.45
N LEU A 111 19.96 -0.37 -3.14
CA LEU A 111 21.40 -0.13 -3.17
C LEU A 111 21.74 1.22 -3.81
N LEU A 112 21.02 1.60 -4.87
CA LEU A 112 21.18 2.93 -5.49
C LEU A 112 20.72 4.05 -4.55
N ASP A 113 19.60 3.87 -3.83
CA ASP A 113 19.13 4.83 -2.82
C ASP A 113 20.08 4.91 -1.62
N ALA A 114 20.65 3.78 -1.19
CA ALA A 114 21.66 3.74 -0.13
C ALA A 114 22.94 4.47 -0.56
N ALA A 115 23.42 4.26 -1.78
CA ALA A 115 24.54 5.00 -2.35
C ALA A 115 24.24 6.50 -2.42
N ALA A 116 23.05 6.90 -2.92
CA ALA A 116 22.62 8.29 -2.95
C ALA A 116 22.57 8.91 -1.54
N SER A 117 22.18 8.13 -0.53
CA SER A 117 22.15 8.56 0.86
C SER A 117 23.55 8.87 1.43
N LEU A 118 24.60 8.20 0.96
CA LEU A 118 25.99 8.52 1.30
C LEU A 118 26.41 9.89 0.77
N PHE A 119 25.81 10.32 -0.35
CA PHE A 119 25.98 11.67 -0.92
C PHE A 119 24.98 12.68 -0.34
N GLY A 120 24.26 12.33 0.74
CA GLY A 120 23.31 13.21 1.43
C GLY A 120 21.94 13.34 0.76
N ILE A 121 21.68 12.58 -0.31
CA ILE A 121 20.40 12.60 -1.03
C ILE A 121 19.47 11.57 -0.37
N LEU A 122 18.59 12.04 0.53
CA LEU A 122 17.50 11.22 1.09
C LEU A 122 16.14 11.79 0.68
N ILE A 123 15.62 11.28 -0.43
CA ILE A 123 14.26 11.58 -0.89
C ILE A 123 13.26 10.93 0.08
N ILE A 124 12.18 11.66 0.37
CA ILE A 124 11.07 11.15 1.17
C ILE A 124 10.36 10.05 0.40
N LYS A 125 10.19 8.89 1.03
CA LYS A 125 9.42 7.77 0.50
C LYS A 125 8.10 7.61 1.26
N HIS A 126 7.22 6.76 0.76
CA HIS A 126 5.86 6.56 1.23
C HIS A 126 5.59 5.10 1.54
N ILE A 127 4.78 4.85 2.58
CA ILE A 127 4.18 3.54 2.90
C ILE A 127 2.68 3.76 3.01
N ARG A 128 1.89 2.80 2.52
CA ARG A 128 0.45 2.72 2.78
C ARG A 128 0.21 1.67 3.86
N LEU A 129 -0.41 2.09 4.96
CA LEU A 129 -0.74 1.24 6.10
C LEU A 129 -2.27 1.13 6.22
N HIS A 130 -2.80 -0.07 6.13
CA HIS A 130 -4.22 -0.34 6.38
C HIS A 130 -4.34 -1.08 7.71
N ILE A 131 -5.00 -0.48 8.70
CA ILE A 131 -5.27 -1.13 9.98
C ILE A 131 -6.68 -1.72 9.92
N ILE A 132 -6.83 -3.02 10.11
CA ILE A 132 -8.12 -3.71 10.12
C ILE A 132 -8.39 -4.20 11.54
N ILE A 133 -9.42 -3.62 12.17
CA ILE A 133 -9.86 -3.99 13.50
C ILE A 133 -10.84 -5.15 13.38
N LEU A 134 -10.45 -6.31 13.93
CA LEU A 134 -11.33 -7.48 13.96
C LEU A 134 -12.45 -7.30 14.99
N MET A 135 -13.57 -7.96 14.72
CA MET A 135 -14.68 -8.07 15.64
C MET A 135 -14.56 -9.41 16.39
N ARG A 136 -14.70 -9.34 17.71
CA ARG A 136 -14.76 -10.49 18.62
C ARG A 136 -16.01 -11.32 18.36
N GLU A 137 -16.02 -12.53 18.91
CA GLU A 137 -17.18 -13.44 18.85
C GLU A 137 -18.43 -12.86 19.54
N ASP A 138 -18.26 -12.01 20.54
CA ASP A 138 -19.36 -11.32 21.25
C ASP A 138 -19.93 -10.09 20.51
N GLY A 139 -19.39 -9.79 19.32
CA GLY A 139 -19.79 -8.64 18.50
C GLY A 139 -19.12 -7.31 18.87
N THR A 140 -18.22 -7.30 19.86
CA THR A 140 -17.41 -6.11 20.19
C THR A 140 -16.15 -6.03 19.33
N LEU A 141 -15.54 -4.85 19.19
CA LEU A 141 -14.26 -4.70 18.48
C LEU A 141 -13.08 -5.02 19.38
N THR A 142 -12.01 -5.62 18.82
CA THR A 142 -10.78 -5.95 19.56
C THR A 142 -10.14 -4.73 20.23
N VAL A 143 -10.30 -3.55 19.64
CA VAL A 143 -9.90 -2.26 20.21
C VAL A 143 -10.93 -1.19 19.83
N ASP A 144 -11.12 -0.19 20.70
CA ASP A 144 -11.80 1.04 20.31
C ASP A 144 -10.94 1.79 19.27
N PRO A 145 -11.47 2.08 18.07
CA PRO A 145 -10.74 2.78 17.02
C PRO A 145 -10.11 4.12 17.45
N SER A 146 -10.71 4.81 18.42
CA SER A 146 -10.19 6.08 18.95
C SER A 146 -8.86 5.95 19.69
N LEU A 147 -8.53 4.75 20.16
CA LEU A 147 -7.30 4.47 20.91
C LEU A 147 -6.08 4.25 20.00
N ILE A 148 -6.28 4.01 18.72
CA ILE A 148 -5.21 3.67 17.77
C ILE A 148 -4.44 4.93 17.31
N ASP A 149 -5.06 6.11 17.36
CA ASP A 149 -4.52 7.35 16.81
C ASP A 149 -3.15 7.74 17.40
N ASP A 150 -2.94 7.47 18.69
CA ASP A 150 -1.67 7.74 19.37
C ASP A 150 -0.53 6.88 18.80
N ASP A 151 -0.79 5.59 18.55
CA ASP A 151 0.20 4.70 17.95
C ASP A 151 0.43 4.99 16.48
N ILE A 152 -0.60 5.40 15.73
CA ILE A 152 -0.44 5.86 14.34
C ILE A 152 0.51 7.05 14.28
N LYS A 153 0.29 8.07 15.13
CA LYS A 153 1.18 9.24 15.21
C LYS A 153 2.60 8.84 15.58
N LYS A 154 2.76 7.88 16.49
CA LYS A 154 4.07 7.38 16.91
C LYS A 154 4.79 6.65 15.77
N VAL A 155 4.08 5.77 15.05
CA VAL A 155 4.58 5.08 13.85
C VAL A 155 5.02 6.09 12.79
N GLU A 156 4.15 7.05 12.46
CA GLU A 156 4.46 8.13 11.52
C GLU A 156 5.70 8.92 11.94
N GLN A 157 5.80 9.28 13.23
CA GLN A 157 6.94 10.01 13.77
C GLN A 157 8.24 9.21 13.64
N ILE A 158 8.24 7.93 14.04
CA ILE A 158 9.43 7.07 14.02
C ILE A 158 9.96 6.95 12.58
N TYR A 159 9.12 6.54 11.64
CA TYR A 159 9.55 6.33 10.26
C TYR A 159 9.90 7.63 9.54
N ARG A 160 9.22 8.73 9.86
CA ARG A 160 9.54 10.05 9.30
C ARG A 160 10.90 10.54 9.77
N GLN A 161 11.16 10.45 11.08
CA GLN A 161 12.40 10.96 11.69
C GLN A 161 13.59 10.04 11.38
N ARG A 162 13.40 8.73 11.42
CA ARG A 162 14.52 7.76 11.32
C ARG A 162 14.80 7.31 9.90
N ALA A 163 13.78 7.21 9.05
CA ALA A 163 13.92 6.67 7.70
C ALA A 163 13.52 7.63 6.57
N ARG A 164 13.06 8.85 6.89
CA ARG A 164 12.50 9.79 5.91
C ARG A 164 11.35 9.16 5.12
N ILE A 165 10.50 8.38 5.80
CA ILE A 165 9.33 7.73 5.20
C ILE A 165 8.08 8.37 5.76
N LYS A 166 7.12 8.72 4.90
CA LYS A 166 5.79 9.16 5.29
C LYS A 166 4.84 7.97 5.23
N ILE A 167 4.15 7.70 6.33
CA ILE A 167 3.14 6.64 6.37
C ILE A 167 1.78 7.28 6.13
N HIS A 168 0.98 6.67 5.27
CA HIS A 168 -0.40 7.04 5.01
C HIS A 168 -1.29 5.94 5.57
N THR A 169 -2.05 6.26 6.62
CA THR A 169 -2.80 5.26 7.37
C THR A 169 -4.29 5.36 7.08
N THR A 170 -4.96 4.22 6.94
CA THR A 170 -6.43 4.14 6.97
C THR A 170 -6.86 3.06 7.95
N VAL A 171 -7.93 3.31 8.69
CA VAL A 171 -8.47 2.36 9.68
C VAL A 171 -9.81 1.80 9.18
N HIS A 172 -9.93 0.48 9.19
CA HIS A 172 -11.11 -0.28 8.78
C HIS A 172 -11.64 -1.07 9.96
N LYS A 173 -12.97 -1.22 10.05
CA LYS A 173 -13.64 -1.98 11.10
C LYS A 173 -14.41 -3.10 10.41
N LEU A 174 -14.22 -4.33 10.88
CA LEU A 174 -15.09 -5.42 10.45
C LEU A 174 -16.42 -5.33 11.17
N ASN A 175 -17.50 -5.60 10.44
CA ASN A 175 -18.86 -5.63 10.97
C ASN A 175 -19.37 -7.06 11.22
N THR A 176 -18.50 -8.05 11.02
CA THR A 176 -18.79 -9.48 11.19
C THR A 176 -17.74 -10.08 12.12
N PRO A 177 -18.15 -10.92 13.09
CA PRO A 177 -17.22 -11.64 13.95
C PRO A 177 -16.15 -12.38 13.14
N ALA A 178 -14.90 -12.25 13.56
CA ALA A 178 -13.81 -13.02 13.00
C ALA A 178 -13.85 -14.48 13.49
N VAL A 179 -13.23 -15.37 12.72
CA VAL A 179 -13.06 -16.76 13.15
C VAL A 179 -12.08 -16.81 14.33
N HIS A 180 -12.31 -17.72 15.28
CA HIS A 180 -11.51 -17.85 16.50
C HIS A 180 -9.99 -17.90 16.23
N SER A 181 -9.59 -18.67 15.21
CA SER A 181 -8.19 -18.83 14.80
C SER A 181 -7.56 -17.58 14.20
N ALA A 182 -8.35 -16.57 13.81
CA ALA A 182 -7.87 -15.26 13.37
C ALA A 182 -7.86 -14.22 14.51
N LEU A 183 -8.60 -14.46 15.60
CA LEU A 183 -8.54 -13.66 16.82
C LEU A 183 -7.36 -14.06 17.71
N HIS A 184 -6.99 -15.35 17.69
CA HIS A 184 -5.85 -15.91 18.42
C HIS A 184 -4.84 -16.53 17.46
N VAL A 185 -3.81 -15.76 17.14
CA VAL A 185 -2.80 -16.07 16.15
C VAL A 185 -1.64 -16.82 16.82
N ASP A 186 -1.18 -17.94 16.26
CA ASP A 186 -0.06 -18.71 16.78
C ASP A 186 1.28 -18.15 16.24
N SER A 187 2.08 -17.57 17.13
CA SER A 187 3.37 -16.98 16.78
C SER A 187 4.53 -17.99 16.74
N GLY A 188 4.31 -19.27 17.07
CA GLY A 188 5.36 -20.28 17.29
C GLY A 188 6.15 -20.69 16.04
N VAL A 189 5.54 -20.58 14.85
CA VAL A 189 6.19 -20.89 13.56
C VAL A 189 6.43 -19.64 12.69
N GLY A 190 6.14 -18.45 13.23
CA GLY A 190 6.02 -17.21 12.48
C GLY A 190 4.81 -17.22 11.54
N LEU A 191 4.23 -16.05 11.27
CA LEU A 191 3.06 -15.90 10.39
C LEU A 191 3.24 -16.50 8.98
N LEU A 192 4.47 -16.80 8.55
CA LEU A 192 4.74 -17.54 7.30
C LEU A 192 4.25 -19.00 7.38
N GLY A 193 4.27 -19.65 8.55
CA GLY A 193 3.62 -20.95 8.71
C GLY A 193 2.09 -20.83 8.66
N GLU A 194 1.56 -19.76 9.23
CA GLU A 194 0.11 -19.50 9.28
C GLU A 194 -0.49 -19.10 7.94
N ASP A 195 0.31 -18.56 7.02
CA ASP A 195 -0.06 -18.30 5.63
C ASP A 195 -0.60 -19.54 4.90
N LEU A 196 -0.17 -20.74 5.31
CA LEU A 196 -0.62 -22.04 4.79
C LEU A 196 -1.84 -22.60 5.53
N THR A 197 -2.30 -21.94 6.59
CA THR A 197 -3.41 -22.38 7.42
C THR A 197 -4.71 -21.65 7.08
N GLU A 198 -5.80 -22.06 7.71
CA GLU A 198 -7.11 -21.40 7.58
C GLU A 198 -7.06 -19.92 8.01
N THR A 199 -6.22 -19.59 8.99
CA THR A 199 -6.01 -18.21 9.47
C THR A 199 -5.43 -17.31 8.37
N GLY A 200 -4.39 -17.77 7.67
CA GLY A 200 -3.82 -17.06 6.54
C GLY A 200 -4.82 -16.86 5.41
N MET A 201 -5.63 -17.88 5.09
CA MET A 201 -6.70 -17.75 4.08
C MET A 201 -7.77 -16.73 4.47
N TYR A 202 -8.15 -16.69 5.76
CA TYR A 202 -9.08 -15.70 6.30
C TYR A 202 -8.53 -14.27 6.17
N PHE A 203 -7.27 -14.03 6.54
CA PHE A 203 -6.68 -12.70 6.39
C PHE A 203 -6.63 -12.24 4.93
N GLN A 204 -6.30 -13.15 4.00
CA GLN A 204 -6.28 -12.83 2.58
C GLN A 204 -7.68 -12.52 2.04
N SER A 205 -8.73 -13.22 2.49
CA SER A 205 -10.10 -12.89 2.07
C SER A 205 -10.54 -11.52 2.60
N VAL A 206 -10.24 -11.22 3.87
CA VAL A 206 -10.56 -9.92 4.48
C VAL A 206 -9.83 -8.78 3.77
N ILE A 207 -8.55 -8.94 3.45
CA ILE A 207 -7.77 -7.95 2.68
C ILE A 207 -8.44 -7.67 1.34
N ARG A 208 -8.76 -8.73 0.58
CA ARG A 208 -9.41 -8.62 -0.73
C ARG A 208 -10.74 -7.88 -0.61
N ASP A 209 -11.59 -8.29 0.32
CA ASP A 209 -12.97 -7.81 0.42
C ASP A 209 -13.02 -6.37 0.98
N THR A 210 -12.09 -6.00 1.87
CA THR A 210 -12.05 -4.67 2.49
C THR A 210 -11.38 -3.63 1.59
N LEU A 211 -10.25 -3.99 0.97
CA LEU A 211 -9.42 -3.02 0.26
C LEU A 211 -9.67 -3.02 -1.25
N TRP A 212 -10.20 -4.12 -1.82
CA TRP A 212 -10.42 -4.27 -3.27
C TRP A 212 -11.73 -4.97 -3.62
N PRO A 213 -12.90 -4.39 -3.27
CA PRO A 213 -14.22 -4.96 -3.56
C PRO A 213 -14.53 -5.09 -5.06
N HIS A 214 -13.80 -4.38 -5.93
CA HIS A 214 -13.95 -4.41 -7.39
C HIS A 214 -12.67 -4.97 -8.03
N GLY A 215 -12.57 -6.30 -8.05
CA GLY A 215 -11.37 -7.06 -8.43
C GLY A 215 -10.72 -6.61 -9.73
N ALA A 216 -9.52 -6.04 -9.62
CA ALA A 216 -8.52 -5.94 -10.70
C ALA A 216 -7.08 -5.68 -10.19
N ALA A 217 -6.85 -5.41 -8.90
CA ALA A 217 -5.55 -4.94 -8.42
C ALA A 217 -4.69 -5.99 -7.67
N PHE A 218 -5.13 -7.24 -7.56
CA PHE A 218 -4.41 -8.26 -6.78
C PHE A 218 -3.33 -8.99 -7.59
N THR A 219 -2.35 -8.32 -8.19
CA THR A 219 -1.32 -9.12 -8.88
C THR A 219 0.07 -8.54 -8.98
N ILE A 220 0.26 -7.27 -8.62
CA ILE A 220 1.57 -6.65 -8.68
C ILE A 220 1.94 -6.27 -7.25
N LYS A 221 2.81 -7.07 -6.62
CA LYS A 221 3.39 -6.81 -5.28
C LYS A 221 4.23 -5.51 -5.21
N ILE A 222 4.44 -4.86 -6.35
CA ILE A 222 5.04 -3.53 -6.42
C ILE A 222 3.99 -2.56 -5.90
N PHE A 223 4.31 -1.76 -4.88
CA PHE A 223 3.38 -0.88 -4.16
C PHE A 223 2.37 -1.60 -3.23
N ALA A 224 2.63 -2.86 -2.86
CA ALA A 224 1.77 -3.57 -1.91
C ALA A 224 1.73 -2.82 -0.56
N PRO A 225 0.54 -2.45 -0.04
CA PRO A 225 0.45 -1.83 1.26
C PRO A 225 0.74 -2.84 2.36
N ILE A 226 1.06 -2.34 3.56
CA ILE A 226 1.16 -3.15 4.77
C ILE A 226 -0.22 -3.17 5.43
N VAL A 227 -0.74 -4.36 5.73
CA VAL A 227 -2.02 -4.54 6.42
C VAL A 227 -1.78 -5.01 7.85
N ALA A 228 -2.19 -4.21 8.83
CA ALA A 228 -2.10 -4.55 10.24
C ALA A 228 -3.45 -5.03 10.76
N PHE A 229 -3.55 -6.30 11.14
CA PHE A 229 -4.72 -6.85 11.81
C PHE A 229 -4.64 -6.61 13.31
N VAL A 230 -5.71 -6.06 13.89
CA VAL A 230 -5.85 -5.93 15.34
C VAL A 230 -6.62 -7.13 15.87
N VAL A 231 -5.90 -8.03 16.54
CA VAL A 231 -6.38 -9.33 17.03
C VAL A 231 -6.53 -9.33 18.55
N GLU A 232 -7.08 -10.40 19.13
CA GLU A 232 -7.17 -10.53 20.60
C GLU A 232 -5.87 -10.99 21.23
N GLY A 233 -5.20 -11.97 20.62
CA GLY A 233 -3.97 -12.56 21.15
C GLY A 233 -2.99 -12.95 20.05
N VAL A 234 -1.69 -12.81 20.32
CA VAL A 234 -0.59 -13.23 19.45
C VAL A 234 0.35 -14.14 20.23
N GLY A 235 0.12 -15.45 20.15
CA GLY A 235 0.80 -16.44 20.98
C GLY A 235 0.63 -16.18 22.49
N ASP A 236 1.50 -16.78 23.29
CA ASP A 236 1.40 -16.68 24.76
C ASP A 236 2.20 -15.51 25.35
N THR A 237 3.16 -14.96 24.60
CA THR A 237 4.15 -13.99 25.15
C THR A 237 4.41 -12.79 24.25
N GLN A 238 3.86 -12.79 23.04
CA GLN A 238 4.08 -11.77 22.04
C GLN A 238 2.88 -10.83 22.00
N LEU A 239 3.12 -9.59 21.56
CA LEU A 239 2.06 -8.58 21.41
C LEU A 239 1.79 -8.25 19.94
N GLY A 240 2.57 -8.86 19.06
CA GLY A 240 2.57 -8.65 17.64
C GLY A 240 3.42 -9.72 16.96
N CYS A 241 3.11 -9.94 15.69
CA CYS A 241 3.89 -10.83 14.84
C CYS A 241 3.78 -10.32 13.40
N SER A 242 4.84 -10.54 12.63
CA SER A 242 4.88 -10.28 11.20
C SER A 242 5.44 -11.49 10.46
N ALA A 243 4.90 -11.79 9.27
CA ALA A 243 5.45 -12.80 8.38
C ALA A 243 6.69 -12.30 7.60
N GLY A 244 7.20 -11.12 7.94
CA GLY A 244 8.37 -10.55 7.30
C GLY A 244 8.06 -10.03 5.89
N PRO A 245 9.09 -9.83 5.04
CA PRO A 245 8.95 -9.12 3.76
C PRO A 245 8.25 -9.92 2.65
N LEU A 246 7.84 -11.16 2.93
CA LEU A 246 7.20 -12.03 1.96
C LEU A 246 5.66 -12.00 2.08
N ALA A 247 5.15 -11.50 3.20
CA ALA A 247 3.72 -11.27 3.40
C ALA A 247 3.43 -9.78 3.55
N ASP A 248 2.27 -9.38 3.05
CA ASP A 248 1.84 -7.98 3.04
C ASP A 248 1.04 -7.62 4.30
N TYR A 249 1.03 -8.49 5.33
CA TYR A 249 0.27 -8.30 6.56
C TYR A 249 1.03 -8.69 7.83
N LEU A 250 0.56 -8.14 8.94
CA LEU A 250 1.06 -8.35 10.30
C LEU A 250 -0.11 -8.35 11.29
N CYS A 251 0.09 -8.92 12.47
CA CYS A 251 -0.90 -8.95 13.54
C CYS A 251 -0.37 -8.20 14.77
N VAL A 252 -1.25 -7.47 15.46
CA VAL A 252 -0.94 -6.76 16.71
C VAL A 252 -2.13 -6.94 17.65
N GLU A 253 -1.86 -7.20 18.92
CA GLU A 253 -2.93 -7.31 19.92
C GLU A 253 -3.60 -5.97 20.20
N GLY A 254 -4.93 -5.98 20.33
CA GLY A 254 -5.71 -4.80 20.72
C GLY A 254 -5.27 -4.18 22.06
N SER A 255 -4.75 -5.01 22.96
CA SER A 255 -4.21 -4.62 24.28
C SER A 255 -3.06 -3.60 24.20
N THR A 256 -2.34 -3.57 23.08
CA THR A 256 -1.19 -2.68 22.86
C THR A 256 -1.59 -1.21 22.72
N PHE A 257 -2.80 -0.96 22.24
CA PHE A 257 -3.36 0.38 22.03
C PHE A 257 -4.05 0.93 23.28
N ALA A 258 -4.22 0.12 24.32
CA ALA A 258 -4.93 0.52 25.52
C ALA A 258 -4.23 1.71 26.21
N PRO A 259 -4.99 2.65 26.81
CA PRO A 259 -4.41 3.70 27.65
C PRO A 259 -3.54 3.10 28.75
N THR A 260 -2.42 3.73 29.03
CA THR A 260 -1.52 3.29 30.11
C THR A 260 -2.24 3.48 31.44
N ASP A 261 -2.51 2.39 32.16
CA ASP A 261 -2.90 2.48 33.55
C ASP A 261 -1.66 2.92 34.36
N PRO A 262 -1.75 4.01 35.17
CA PRO A 262 -0.67 4.46 36.04
C PRO A 262 -0.10 3.35 36.94
N LEU A 263 -0.90 2.32 37.26
CA LEU A 263 -0.50 1.17 38.07
C LEU A 263 0.19 0.06 37.28
N THR A 264 0.00 -0.02 35.95
CA THR A 264 0.64 -1.00 35.06
C THR A 264 1.76 -0.40 34.19
N MET A 265 2.07 0.88 34.38
CA MET A 265 3.08 1.63 33.61
C MET A 265 4.46 0.95 33.51
N PHE A 266 4.84 0.12 34.50
CA PHE A 266 6.09 -0.64 34.50
C PHE A 266 6.06 -1.96 33.69
N THR A 267 4.88 -2.48 33.36
CA THR A 267 4.68 -3.70 32.56
C THR A 267 4.09 -3.41 31.17
N GLN A 268 3.37 -2.28 31.06
CA GLN A 268 2.65 -1.80 29.88
C GLN A 268 3.25 -0.49 29.36
N ALA A 269 4.58 -0.38 29.42
CA ALA A 269 5.26 0.67 28.68
C ALA A 269 4.89 0.49 27.20
N ARG A 270 4.31 1.53 26.58
CA ARG A 270 3.92 1.59 25.16
C ARG A 270 5.15 1.34 24.28
N THR A 271 5.60 0.10 24.17
CA THR A 271 6.56 -0.32 23.17
C THR A 271 5.89 -0.06 21.83
N PRO A 272 6.56 0.58 20.87
CA PRO A 272 5.99 0.86 19.56
C PRO A 272 5.83 -0.46 18.76
N THR A 273 4.93 -1.35 19.21
CA THR A 273 4.75 -2.71 18.70
C THR A 273 4.34 -2.67 17.24
N LEU A 274 3.35 -1.84 16.89
CA LEU A 274 2.97 -1.65 15.48
C LEU A 274 4.16 -1.20 14.62
N ALA A 275 4.98 -0.26 15.09
CA ALA A 275 6.16 0.17 14.35
C ALA A 275 7.22 -0.94 14.24
N HIS A 276 7.38 -1.76 15.26
CA HIS A 276 8.30 -2.89 15.26
C HIS A 276 7.86 -3.97 14.25
N GLU A 277 6.58 -4.33 14.23
CA GLU A 277 6.06 -5.30 13.26
C GLU A 277 6.13 -4.78 11.82
N ILE A 278 5.92 -3.48 11.59
CA ILE A 278 6.20 -2.84 10.28
C ILE A 278 7.69 -2.99 9.93
N GLY A 279 8.58 -2.91 10.93
CA GLY A 279 10.01 -3.15 10.75
C GLY A 279 10.29 -4.55 10.22
N HIS A 280 9.68 -5.57 10.81
CA HIS A 280 9.76 -6.95 10.33
C HIS A 280 9.19 -7.11 8.92
N ALA A 281 8.02 -6.54 8.63
CA ALA A 281 7.45 -6.50 7.28
C ALA A 281 8.40 -5.84 6.26
N CYS A 282 9.22 -4.89 6.71
CA CYS A 282 10.28 -4.29 5.90
C CYS A 282 11.64 -5.03 5.97
N ALA A 283 11.66 -6.33 6.31
CA ALA A 283 12.84 -7.19 6.38
C ALA A 283 13.84 -6.88 7.50
N LEU A 284 13.46 -6.12 8.54
CA LEU A 284 14.33 -5.95 9.69
C LEU A 284 14.30 -7.17 10.59
N ALA A 285 15.47 -7.67 10.97
CA ALA A 285 15.62 -8.66 12.03
C ALA A 285 15.74 -7.97 13.40
N HIS A 286 15.55 -8.76 14.47
CA HIS A 286 15.80 -8.30 15.82
C HIS A 286 17.23 -7.79 16.02
N ASP A 287 17.37 -6.72 16.80
CA ASP A 287 18.66 -6.23 17.32
C ASP A 287 18.68 -6.50 18.82
N THR A 288 19.42 -7.52 19.25
CA THR A 288 19.49 -7.91 20.66
C THR A 288 20.51 -7.12 21.46
N ALA A 289 21.29 -6.25 20.81
CA ALA A 289 22.42 -5.57 21.42
C ALA A 289 22.05 -4.18 21.95
N ASP A 290 21.08 -3.49 21.33
CA ASP A 290 20.72 -2.10 21.67
C ASP A 290 19.25 -1.97 22.04
N ILE A 291 18.95 -1.78 23.34
CA ILE A 291 17.58 -1.57 23.84
C ILE A 291 16.91 -0.31 23.27
N THR A 292 17.70 0.66 22.81
CA THR A 292 17.16 1.87 22.17
C THR A 292 16.72 1.63 20.74
N ASN A 293 17.10 0.49 20.14
CA ASN A 293 16.72 0.09 18.79
C ASN A 293 15.22 -0.27 18.74
N LEU A 294 14.57 0.13 17.65
CA LEU A 294 13.19 -0.22 17.36
C LEU A 294 13.02 -1.75 17.29
N MET A 295 14.03 -2.45 16.77
CA MET A 295 14.03 -3.90 16.59
C MET A 295 14.50 -4.67 17.83
N TYR A 296 14.62 -4.02 18.98
CA TYR A 296 14.93 -4.74 20.21
C TYR A 296 13.77 -5.68 20.59
N PRO A 297 14.02 -7.00 20.73
CA PRO A 297 12.97 -7.94 21.09
C PRO A 297 12.48 -7.63 22.50
N ARG A 298 11.24 -8.00 22.81
CA ARG A 298 10.77 -7.89 24.19
C ARG A 298 11.54 -8.93 25.00
N GLY A 299 12.24 -8.49 26.05
CA GLY A 299 12.89 -9.41 26.98
C GLY A 299 11.85 -10.31 27.65
N THR A 300 12.23 -11.55 27.95
CA THR A 300 11.43 -12.52 28.72
C THR A 300 11.09 -12.03 30.14
N ASP A 301 11.67 -10.91 30.57
CA ASP A 301 11.42 -10.26 31.85
C ASP A 301 10.16 -9.38 31.88
N GLY A 302 9.48 -9.19 30.73
CA GLY A 302 8.25 -8.39 30.63
C GLY A 302 8.43 -6.90 30.93
N ARG A 303 9.68 -6.43 31.12
CA ARG A 303 10.05 -5.08 31.58
C ARG A 303 10.89 -4.30 30.57
N SER A 304 11.51 -4.99 29.62
CA SER A 304 12.36 -4.37 28.62
C SER A 304 11.55 -3.51 27.64
N VAL A 305 11.68 -2.18 27.76
CA VAL A 305 11.03 -1.21 26.87
C VAL A 305 11.91 -0.98 25.65
N ARG A 306 11.54 -1.54 24.49
CA ARG A 306 12.25 -1.25 23.22
C ARG A 306 12.13 0.23 22.86
N GLY A 307 13.20 0.78 22.31
CA GLY A 307 13.25 2.17 21.87
C GLY A 307 12.65 2.39 20.48
N THR A 308 13.11 3.46 19.83
CA THR A 308 12.59 3.92 18.53
C THR A 308 13.72 4.17 17.52
N ASN A 309 14.96 3.80 17.83
CA ASN A 309 16.11 4.06 16.98
C ASN A 309 16.15 3.09 15.79
N LEU A 310 16.69 3.54 14.67
CA LEU A 310 17.10 2.68 13.56
C LEU A 310 18.53 3.01 13.20
N SER A 311 19.37 1.98 13.09
CA SER A 311 20.74 2.15 12.61
C SER A 311 20.74 2.61 11.13
N PRO A 312 21.82 3.23 10.64
CA PRO A 312 21.93 3.57 9.21
C PRO A 312 21.71 2.36 8.28
N PHE A 313 22.15 1.18 8.70
CA PHE A 313 21.95 -0.06 7.95
C PHE A 313 20.48 -0.50 7.94
N GLN A 314 19.81 -0.53 9.10
CA GLN A 314 18.38 -0.84 9.16
C GLN A 314 17.55 0.16 8.36
N ARG A 315 17.93 1.44 8.38
CA ARG A 315 17.29 2.46 7.55
C ARG A 315 17.38 2.15 6.06
N ALA A 316 18.54 1.71 5.59
CA ALA A 316 18.74 1.34 4.19
C ALA A 316 17.87 0.13 3.82
N ILE A 317 17.79 -0.88 4.69
CA ILE A 317 16.93 -2.06 4.49
C ILE A 317 15.44 -1.67 4.43
N VAL A 318 14.96 -0.87 5.39
CA VAL A 318 13.55 -0.44 5.37
C VAL A 318 13.26 0.32 4.07
N ARG A 319 14.13 1.24 3.67
CA ARG A 319 13.96 2.02 2.45
C ARG A 319 14.08 1.21 1.16
N SER A 320 14.67 0.01 1.22
CA SER A 320 14.74 -0.92 0.09
C SER A 320 13.55 -1.89 0.04
N SER A 321 12.67 -1.89 1.05
CA SER A 321 11.50 -2.77 1.07
C SER A 321 10.53 -2.46 -0.08
N PRO A 322 9.88 -3.47 -0.68
CA PRO A 322 8.89 -3.29 -1.75
C PRO A 322 7.63 -2.52 -1.31
N HIS A 323 7.40 -2.40 -0.01
CA HIS A 323 6.33 -1.59 0.58
C HIS A 323 6.64 -0.08 0.58
N VAL A 324 7.90 0.30 0.31
CA VAL A 324 8.39 1.68 0.46
C VAL A 324 8.66 2.31 -0.89
N THR A 325 7.85 3.31 -1.24
CA THR A 325 7.69 3.80 -2.62
C THR A 325 8.01 5.30 -2.72
N TYR A 326 8.21 5.83 -3.92
CA TYR A 326 8.34 7.29 -4.12
C TYR A 326 7.00 8.00 -4.31
N LEU A 327 5.90 7.25 -4.40
CA LEU A 327 4.54 7.72 -4.71
C LEU A 327 3.56 7.30 -3.61
#